data_AF-A0A353M8Z5-F1
#
_entry.id   AF-A0A353M8Z5-F1
#
_cell.length_a   1.000
_cell.length_b   1.000
_cell.length_c   1.000
_cell.angle_alpha   90.00
_cell.angle_beta   90.00
_cell.angle_gamma   90.00
#
_symmetry.space_group_name_H-M   'P 1'
#
loop_
_entity.id
_entity.type
_entity.pdbx_description
1 polymer ?
#
loop_
_entity_poly.entity_id
_entity_poly.type
_entity_poly.pdbx_seq_one_letter_code
_entity_poly.pdbx_strand_id
1 'polypeptide(L)'
;MPVVTLLAPSVEDMGEEVCILSNVRYLPNELTSYLQKRVPTYKLKHSKTEGEKYYANTCPECGVLSGDFFLHSEPGAPFFPEDEDEEEAKLLYITEVPLSTPITIRASYSMGLGDVILKSAKRI
;
A
#
# COMPACT_ATOMS: atom_id res chain seq x y z
N MET A 1 0.57 5.21 -14.34
CA MET A 1 -0.47 5.60 -13.37
C MET A 1 0.15 5.46 -11.99
N PRO A 2 0.19 6.51 -11.15
CA PRO A 2 0.71 6.38 -9.80
C PRO A 2 -0.22 5.44 -9.01
N VAL A 3 0.35 4.38 -8.46
CA VAL A 3 -0.29 3.47 -7.53
C VAL A 3 0.34 3.65 -6.16
N VAL A 4 -0.42 3.41 -5.10
CA VAL A 4 0.04 3.50 -3.72
C VAL A 4 -0.32 2.27 -2.93
N THR A 5 0.53 1.96 -1.95
CA THR A 5 0.25 1.02 -0.87
C THR A 5 0.61 1.67 0.46
N LEU A 6 0.21 1.04 1.56
CA LEU A 6 0.60 1.45 2.91
C LEU A 6 1.66 0.47 3.40
N LEU A 7 2.78 1.00 3.87
CA LEU A 7 3.74 0.25 4.67
C LEU A 7 3.45 0.49 6.15
N ALA A 8 3.44 -0.58 6.93
CA ALA A 8 3.31 -0.56 8.37
C ALA A 8 4.62 -1.07 9.00
N PRO A 9 5.56 -0.16 9.35
CA PRO A 9 6.87 -0.54 9.88
C PRO A 9 6.85 -0.95 11.36
N SER A 10 5.69 -0.83 12.02
CA SER A 10 5.50 -1.24 13.41
C SER A 10 4.07 -1.74 13.54
N VAL A 11 3.92 -3.05 13.75
CA VAL A 11 2.62 -3.70 13.97
C VAL A 11 2.69 -4.46 15.29
N GLU A 12 1.64 -4.31 16.09
CA GLU A 12 1.50 -5.04 17.37
C GLU A 12 1.63 -6.54 17.12
N ASP A 13 2.38 -7.23 17.97
CA ASP A 13 2.69 -8.67 17.89
C ASP A 13 3.48 -9.15 16.66
N MET A 14 4.02 -8.24 15.83
CA MET A 14 4.82 -8.60 14.64
C MET A 14 6.33 -8.31 14.77
N GLY A 15 6.78 -7.87 15.94
CA GLY A 15 8.21 -7.60 16.19
C GLY A 15 8.74 -6.46 15.31
N GLU A 16 9.89 -6.70 14.66
CA GLU A 16 10.55 -5.73 13.78
C GLU A 16 10.13 -5.86 12.29
N GLU A 17 9.15 -6.70 11.99
CA GLU A 17 8.70 -6.94 10.61
C GLU A 17 7.97 -5.72 10.02
N VAL A 18 8.43 -5.27 8.86
CA VAL A 18 7.73 -4.24 8.07
C VAL A 18 6.69 -4.89 7.17
N CYS A 19 5.42 -4.57 7.41
CA CYS A 19 4.30 -5.13 6.67
C CYS A 19 3.91 -4.26 5.47
N ILE A 20 3.73 -4.87 4.31
CA ILE A 20 3.09 -4.22 3.15
C ILE A 20 1.61 -4.56 3.19
N LEU A 21 0.75 -3.54 3.27
CA LEU A 21 -0.69 -3.75 3.40
C LEU A 21 -1.36 -3.86 2.03
N SER A 22 -2.23 -4.85 1.90
CA SER A 22 -3.08 -5.08 0.73
C SER A 22 -4.50 -5.39 1.17
N ASN A 23 -5.46 -5.41 0.24
CA ASN A 23 -6.88 -5.64 0.50
C ASN A 23 -7.38 -4.82 1.71
N VAL A 24 -7.09 -3.52 1.72
CA VAL A 24 -7.37 -2.66 2.86
C VAL A 24 -8.88 -2.40 2.94
N ARG A 25 -9.56 -3.01 3.90
CA ARG A 25 -11.02 -2.95 4.08
C ARG A 25 -11.49 -1.89 5.06
N TYR A 26 -10.61 -1.38 5.90
CA TYR A 26 -10.91 -0.31 6.86
C TYR A 26 -9.70 0.59 7.06
N LEU A 27 -9.93 1.90 6.99
CA LEU A 27 -8.98 2.95 7.36
C LEU A 27 -9.69 3.96 8.27
N PRO A 28 -9.03 4.48 9.31
CA PRO A 28 -9.55 5.60 10.08
C PRO A 28 -9.87 6.81 9.19
N ASN A 29 -10.89 7.59 9.55
CA ASN A 29 -11.35 8.73 8.75
C ASN A 29 -10.26 9.79 8.55
N GLU A 30 -9.44 10.03 9.57
CA GLU A 30 -8.33 11.00 9.52
C GLU A 30 -7.28 10.57 8.49
N LEU A 31 -6.86 9.30 8.54
CA LEU A 31 -5.95 8.71 7.56
C LEU A 31 -6.55 8.71 6.15
N THR A 32 -7.82 8.32 6.03
CA THR A 32 -8.54 8.33 4.75
C THR A 32 -8.55 9.73 4.13
N SER A 33 -8.85 10.75 4.93
CA SER A 33 -8.85 12.15 4.49
C SER A 33 -7.46 12.64 4.11
N TYR A 34 -6.43 12.24 4.87
CA TYR A 34 -5.03 12.55 4.58
C TYR A 34 -4.57 11.97 3.24
N LEU A 35 -4.88 10.70 3.00
CA LEU A 35 -4.54 9.98 1.77
C LEU A 35 -5.30 10.58 0.58
N GLN A 36 -6.62 10.76 0.67
CA GLN A 36 -7.42 11.26 -0.45
C GLN A 36 -7.05 12.68 -0.90
N LYS A 37 -6.52 13.53 -0.01
CA LYS A 37 -5.98 14.84 -0.38
C LYS A 37 -4.72 14.77 -1.25
N ARG A 38 -3.93 13.69 -1.13
CA ARG A 38 -2.66 13.49 -1.85
C ARG A 38 -2.81 12.57 -3.05
N VAL A 39 -3.56 11.50 -2.87
CA VAL A 39 -3.77 10.40 -3.82
C VAL A 39 -5.27 10.08 -3.92
N PRO A 40 -6.07 10.98 -4.54
CA PRO A 40 -7.53 10.82 -4.65
C PRO A 40 -7.96 9.59 -5.47
N THR A 41 -7.03 8.98 -6.18
CA THR A 41 -7.19 7.71 -6.91
C THR A 41 -7.18 6.48 -6.00
N TYR A 42 -6.73 6.60 -4.75
CA TYR A 42 -6.81 5.53 -3.75
C TYR A 42 -8.10 5.66 -2.95
N LYS A 43 -9.10 4.82 -3.26
CA LYS A 43 -10.46 4.97 -2.71
C LYS A 43 -11.21 3.65 -2.62
N LEU A 44 -12.22 3.62 -1.76
CA LEU A 44 -13.07 2.45 -1.57
C LEU A 44 -13.81 2.09 -2.87
N LYS A 45 -13.56 0.88 -3.39
CA LYS A 45 -14.19 0.34 -4.60
C LYS A 45 -14.60 -1.10 -4.40
N HIS A 46 -15.70 -1.49 -5.04
CA HIS A 46 -16.14 -2.88 -5.08
C HIS A 46 -15.34 -3.64 -6.14
N SER A 47 -14.66 -4.72 -5.73
CA SER A 47 -14.03 -5.66 -6.65
C SER A 47 -15.01 -6.79 -6.95
N LYS A 48 -15.23 -7.05 -8.25
CA LYS A 48 -16.06 -8.20 -8.66
C LYS A 48 -15.39 -9.54 -8.34
N THR A 49 -14.06 -9.58 -8.42
CA THR A 49 -13.26 -10.78 -8.16
C THR A 49 -13.28 -11.15 -6.68
N GLU A 50 -13.16 -10.15 -5.79
CA GLU A 50 -13.15 -10.36 -4.34
C GLU A 50 -14.57 -10.43 -3.74
N GLY A 51 -15.58 -9.94 -4.46
CA GLY A 51 -16.97 -9.85 -3.96
C GLY A 51 -17.18 -8.81 -2.85
N GLU A 52 -16.17 -8.01 -2.52
CA GLU A 52 -16.19 -7.04 -1.43
C GLU A 52 -15.61 -5.67 -1.83
N LYS A 53 -15.75 -4.69 -0.94
CA LYS A 53 -15.13 -3.37 -1.09
C LYS A 53 -13.82 -3.29 -0.31
N TYR A 54 -12.79 -2.72 -0.95
CA TYR A 54 -11.53 -2.34 -0.31
C TYR A 54 -11.03 -1.03 -0.91
N TYR A 55 -10.08 -0.38 -0.23
CA TYR A 55 -9.38 0.79 -0.73
C TYR A 55 -8.43 0.36 -1.83
N ALA A 56 -8.83 0.65 -3.07
CA ALA A 56 -8.13 0.25 -4.27
C ALA A 56 -7.48 1.45 -4.94
N ASN A 57 -6.37 1.21 -5.62
CA ASN A 57 -5.87 2.12 -6.64
C ASN A 57 -6.85 2.15 -7.83
N THR A 58 -7.11 3.34 -8.37
CA THR A 58 -8.02 3.51 -9.51
C THR A 58 -7.41 4.37 -10.60
N CYS A 59 -7.76 4.08 -11.84
CA CYS A 59 -7.39 4.90 -12.97
C CYS A 59 -7.93 6.33 -12.81
N PRO A 60 -7.09 7.38 -12.90
CA PRO A 60 -7.56 8.76 -12.80
C PRO A 60 -8.52 9.13 -13.95
N GLU A 61 -8.37 8.50 -15.12
CA GLU A 61 -9.19 8.78 -16.31
C GLU A 61 -10.53 8.02 -16.30
N CYS A 62 -10.49 6.69 -16.13
CA CYS A 62 -11.69 5.85 -16.27
C CYS A 62 -12.24 5.30 -14.95
N GLY A 63 -11.52 5.45 -13.83
CA GLY A 63 -11.96 5.00 -12.52
C GLY A 63 -12.02 3.49 -12.30
N VAL A 64 -11.49 2.70 -13.25
CA VAL A 64 -11.32 1.23 -13.13
C VAL A 64 -10.32 0.94 -12.02
N LEU A 65 -10.58 -0.10 -11.23
CA LEU A 65 -9.67 -0.54 -10.16
C LEU A 65 -8.44 -1.24 -10.73
N SER A 66 -7.27 -0.96 -10.14
CA SER A 66 -6.08 -1.79 -10.25
C SER A 66 -6.15 -2.83 -9.14
N GLY A 67 -6.34 -4.09 -9.51
CA GLY A 67 -6.50 -5.17 -8.53
C GLY A 67 -5.22 -5.45 -7.77
N ASP A 68 -5.34 -5.65 -6.45
CA ASP A 68 -4.18 -5.84 -5.57
C ASP A 68 -3.30 -7.05 -5.96
N PHE A 69 -3.87 -8.08 -6.58
CA PHE A 69 -3.09 -9.20 -7.13
C PHE A 69 -1.97 -8.72 -8.06
N PHE A 70 -2.28 -7.84 -9.01
CA PHE A 70 -1.31 -7.26 -9.96
C PHE A 70 -0.38 -6.22 -9.33
N LEU A 71 -0.65 -5.81 -8.08
CA LEU A 71 0.16 -4.84 -7.35
C LEU A 71 1.08 -5.50 -6.33
N HIS A 72 0.70 -6.67 -5.81
CA HIS A 72 1.30 -7.27 -4.62
C HIS A 72 1.65 -8.75 -4.74
N SER A 73 1.26 -9.45 -5.80
CA SER A 73 1.30 -10.93 -5.81
C SER A 73 2.07 -11.54 -6.97
N GLU A 74 2.64 -10.73 -7.85
CA GLU A 74 3.41 -11.21 -9.00
C GLU A 74 4.83 -10.61 -8.99
N PRO A 75 5.86 -11.38 -9.41
CA PRO A 75 7.19 -10.87 -9.72
C PRO A 75 7.14 -9.60 -10.58
N GLY A 76 7.86 -8.55 -10.18
CA GLY A 76 7.89 -7.27 -10.89
C GLY A 76 6.61 -6.42 -10.71
N ALA A 77 5.67 -6.85 -9.86
CA ALA A 77 4.56 -6.00 -9.46
C ALA A 77 5.08 -4.80 -8.65
N PRO A 78 4.42 -3.62 -8.71
CA PRO A 78 4.90 -2.40 -8.07
C PRO A 78 5.26 -2.51 -6.57
N PHE A 79 4.61 -3.41 -5.83
CA PHE A 79 4.85 -3.64 -4.40
C PHE A 79 5.31 -5.06 -4.10
N PHE A 80 5.94 -5.71 -5.09
CA PHE A 80 6.62 -6.99 -4.96
C PHE A 80 7.99 -6.90 -5.65
N PRO A 81 8.94 -6.12 -5.10
CA PRO A 81 10.27 -6.04 -5.68
C PRO A 81 10.99 -7.39 -5.53
N GLU A 82 11.47 -7.97 -6.63
CA GLU A 82 12.20 -9.25 -6.61
C GLU A 82 13.68 -9.13 -6.96
N ASP A 83 14.13 -7.97 -7.45
CA ASP A 83 15.48 -7.83 -7.94
C ASP A 83 16.52 -7.83 -6.80
N GLU A 84 17.63 -8.54 -6.99
CA GLU A 84 18.69 -8.72 -5.98
C GLU A 84 19.35 -7.40 -5.56
N ASP A 85 19.31 -6.37 -6.42
CA ASP A 85 19.98 -5.08 -6.24
C ASP A 85 19.03 -3.97 -5.72
N GLU A 86 17.80 -4.31 -5.35
CA GLU A 86 16.76 -3.42 -4.83
C GLU A 86 16.40 -2.25 -5.80
N GLU A 87 16.71 -2.36 -7.10
CA GLU A 87 16.46 -1.38 -8.15
C GLU A 87 14.96 -1.09 -8.35
N GLU A 88 14.10 -2.11 -8.26
CA GLU A 88 12.65 -1.93 -8.34
C GLU A 88 12.14 -1.10 -7.15
N ALA A 89 12.68 -1.32 -5.95
CA ALA A 89 12.35 -0.53 -4.77
C ALA A 89 12.81 0.94 -4.91
N LYS A 90 13.95 1.20 -5.56
CA LYS A 90 14.45 2.57 -5.83
C LYS A 90 13.58 3.36 -6.82
N LEU A 91 12.66 2.72 -7.54
CA LEU A 91 11.68 3.41 -8.38
C LEU A 91 10.51 3.99 -7.57
N LEU A 92 10.32 3.52 -6.34
CA LEU A 92 9.24 3.95 -5.46
C LEU A 92 9.59 5.27 -4.75
N TYR A 93 8.53 5.98 -4.36
CA TYR A 93 8.61 7.11 -3.45
C TYR A 93 7.86 6.78 -2.17
N ILE A 94 8.39 7.21 -1.03
CA ILE A 94 7.79 6.97 0.28
C ILE A 94 7.77 8.24 1.11
N THR A 95 6.68 8.44 1.83
CA THR A 95 6.51 9.54 2.77
C THR A 95 5.81 9.02 4.03
N GLU A 96 6.16 9.58 5.17
CA GLU A 96 5.56 9.19 6.44
C GLU A 96 4.19 9.81 6.60
N VAL A 97 3.28 9.03 7.16
CA VAL A 97 1.97 9.53 7.59
C VAL A 97 2.15 10.11 8.99
N PRO A 98 1.76 11.38 9.24
CA PRO A 98 1.91 12.01 10.55
C PRO A 98 0.86 11.48 11.53
N LEU A 99 1.12 10.30 12.09
CA LEU A 99 0.28 9.67 13.12
C LEU A 99 0.72 10.15 14.50
N SER A 100 -0.23 10.61 15.31
CA SER A 100 0.00 11.01 16.70
C SER A 100 -0.21 9.87 17.70
N THR A 101 -0.91 8.82 17.29
CA THR A 101 -1.28 7.66 18.10
C THR A 101 -1.31 6.40 17.23
N PRO A 102 -1.19 5.19 17.82
CA PRO A 102 -1.45 3.95 17.12
C PRO A 102 -2.85 3.92 16.51
N ILE A 103 -2.98 3.31 15.33
CA ILE A 103 -4.24 3.20 14.61
C ILE A 103 -4.56 1.74 14.29
N THR A 104 -5.84 1.45 14.13
CA THR A 104 -6.32 0.15 13.65
C THR A 104 -6.64 0.21 12.17
N ILE A 105 -6.08 -0.72 11.40
CA ILE A 105 -6.37 -0.92 9.98
C ILE A 105 -6.85 -2.36 9.80
N ARG A 106 -7.89 -2.59 9.00
CA ARG A 106 -8.28 -3.95 8.60
C ARG A 106 -7.79 -4.17 7.18
N ALA A 107 -6.80 -5.04 7.02
CA ALA A 107 -6.15 -5.33 5.74
C ALA A 107 -5.59 -6.76 5.74
N SER A 108 -5.24 -7.24 4.56
CA SER A 108 -4.24 -8.30 4.40
C SER A 108 -2.83 -7.68 4.47
N TYR A 109 -1.82 -8.52 4.64
CA TYR A 109 -0.42 -8.07 4.65
C TYR A 109 0.52 -9.12 4.07
N SER A 110 1.69 -8.67 3.62
CA SER A 110 2.86 -9.50 3.35
C SER A 110 4.08 -8.98 4.12
N MET A 111 5.05 -9.87 4.35
CA MET A 111 6.30 -9.60 5.09
C MET A 111 7.51 -9.92 4.21
N GLY A 112 8.72 -9.58 4.67
CA GLY A 112 10.00 -9.87 4.00
C GLY A 112 10.43 -8.84 2.95
N LEU A 113 9.49 -8.22 2.23
CA LEU A 113 9.80 -7.17 1.23
C LEU A 113 9.59 -5.74 1.75
N GLY A 114 8.93 -5.59 2.90
CA GLY A 114 8.63 -4.27 3.48
C GLY A 114 9.90 -3.50 3.83
N ASP A 115 10.90 -4.17 4.40
CA ASP A 115 12.19 -3.55 4.75
C ASP A 115 12.95 -3.04 3.53
N VAL A 116 12.93 -3.82 2.44
CA VAL A 116 13.57 -3.44 1.17
C VAL A 116 12.97 -2.13 0.65
N ILE A 117 11.64 -2.05 0.59
CA ILE A 117 10.95 -0.81 0.18
C ILE A 117 11.26 0.33 1.16
N LEU A 118 11.18 0.08 2.47
CA LEU A 118 11.41 1.11 3.49
C LEU A 118 12.82 1.70 3.41
N LYS A 119 13.82 0.87 3.14
CA LYS A 119 15.24 1.25 3.05
C LYS A 119 15.56 1.98 1.74
N SER A 120 14.99 1.53 0.62
CA SER A 120 15.49 1.89 -0.71
C SER A 120 14.59 2.82 -1.53
N ALA A 121 13.33 2.97 -1.13
CA ALA A 121 12.44 3.96 -1.74
C ALA A 121 12.90 5.40 -1.49
N LYS A 122 12.63 6.29 -2.45
CA LYS A 122 13.00 7.71 -2.39
C LYS A 122 12.08 8.48 -1.45
N ARG A 123 12.65 9.14 -0.45
CA ARG A 123 11.90 9.93 0.55
C ARG A 123 11.39 11.24 -0.08
N ILE A 124 10.11 11.56 0.16
CA ILE A 124 9.45 12.82 -0.27
C ILE A 124 8.66 13.49 0.85
#